data_AF-A0A9E2DN67-F1
#
_entry.id   AF-A0A9E2DN67-F1
#
_cell.length_a   1.000
_cell.length_b   1.000
_cell.length_c   1.000
_cell.angle_alpha   90.00
_cell.angle_beta   90.00
_cell.angle_gamma   90.00
#
_symmetry.space_group_name_H-M   'P 1'
#
loop_
_entity.id
_entity.type
_entity.pdbx_description
1 polymer ?
#
loop_
_entity_poly.entity_id
_entity_poly.type
_entity_poly.pdbx_seq_one_letter_code
_entity_poly.pdbx_strand_id
1 'polypeptide(L)'
;MKINITKNSVLFLIEKKDTPAFFKSELSKKNYNNSNRIVDLSNVIPDQFLIILKTFTNQNNKSFVIVTKKIDYDRDNLNLVPTIQEAIDFIDLEEMERDINSL
;
A
#
# COMPACT_ATOMS: atom_id res chain seq x y z
N MET A 1 2.19 10.10 10.94
CA MET A 1 1.92 8.79 10.33
C MET A 1 1.58 7.82 11.42
N LYS A 2 0.53 7.02 11.22
CA LYS A 2 0.19 5.91 12.10
C LYS A 2 0.38 4.61 11.33
N ILE A 3 0.86 3.58 12.02
CA ILE A 3 1.07 2.26 11.45
C ILE A 3 0.20 1.30 12.25
N ASN A 4 -0.70 0.59 11.56
CA ASN A 4 -1.55 -0.42 12.16
C ASN A 4 -1.24 -1.77 11.52
N ILE A 5 -1.09 -2.80 12.35
CA ILE A 5 -0.96 -4.17 11.88
C ILE A 5 -2.37 -4.76 11.80
N THR A 6 -2.78 -5.20 10.60
CA THR A 6 -4.00 -5.98 10.40
C THR A 6 -3.64 -7.45 10.22
N LYS A 7 -4.65 -8.32 10.09
CA LYS A 7 -4.48 -9.79 10.06
C LYS A 7 -3.37 -10.24 9.11
N ASN A 8 -3.40 -9.73 7.87
CA ASN A 8 -2.49 -10.15 6.79
C ASN A 8 -1.75 -8.97 6.13
N SER A 9 -1.84 -7.75 6.68
CA SER A 9 -1.23 -6.57 6.07
C SER A 9 -0.79 -5.54 7.11
N VAL A 10 0.06 -4.61 6.68
CA VAL A 10 0.46 -3.43 7.44
C VAL A 10 -0.16 -2.21 6.78
N LEU A 11 -0.96 -1.47 7.54
CA LEU A 11 -1.65 -0.26 7.11
C LEU A 11 -0.85 0.98 7.55
N PHE A 12 -0.42 1.77 6.57
CA PHE A 12 0.23 3.06 6.74
C PHE A 12 -0.78 4.18 6.52
N LEU A 13 -1.14 4.88 7.59
CA LEU A 13 -2.04 6.04 7.55
C LEU A 13 -1.21 7.32 7.45
N ILE A 14 -1.18 7.92 6.25
CA ILE A 14 -0.44 9.15 5.99
C ILE A 14 -1.28 10.35 6.41
N GLU A 15 -0.72 11.17 7.29
CA GLU A 15 -1.32 12.40 7.80
C GLU A 15 -0.69 13.62 7.10
N LYS A 16 -1.37 14.77 7.11
CA LYS A 16 -0.89 16.00 6.44
C LYS A 16 0.50 16.48 6.86
N LYS A 17 0.95 16.12 8.06
CA LYS A 17 2.27 16.49 8.60
C LYS A 17 3.40 15.57 8.12
N ASP A 18 3.06 14.44 7.51
CA ASP A 18 4.05 13.45 7.09
C ASP A 18 4.69 13.88 5.78
N THR A 19 6.00 13.62 5.66
CA THR A 19 6.76 13.93 4.45
C THR A 19 7.04 12.66 3.65
N PRO A 20 7.14 12.77 2.31
CA PRO A 20 7.52 11.64 1.46
C PRO A 20 8.87 11.00 1.87
N ALA A 21 9.84 11.82 2.30
CA ALA A 21 11.15 11.34 2.75
C ALA A 21 11.06 10.48 4.01
N PHE A 22 10.30 10.94 5.02
CA PHE A 22 10.07 10.17 6.24
C PHE A 22 9.36 8.85 5.91
N PHE A 23 8.32 8.90 5.10
CA PHE A 23 7.58 7.72 4.67
C PHE A 23 8.46 6.70 3.92
N LYS A 24 9.33 7.16 3.00
CA LYS A 24 10.30 6.29 2.32
C LYS A 24 11.21 5.57 3.30
N SER A 25 11.72 6.28 4.32
CA SER A 25 12.57 5.69 5.34
C SER A 25 11.84 4.62 6.15
N GLU A 26 10.57 4.85 6.47
CA GLU A 26 9.74 3.89 7.20
C GLU A 26 9.41 2.65 6.37
N LEU A 27 9.03 2.81 5.10
CA LEU A 27 8.79 1.70 4.17
C LEU A 27 10.02 0.82 3.95
N SER A 28 11.22 1.41 3.98
CA SER A 28 12.47 0.66 3.76
C SER A 28 12.87 -0.23 4.94
N LYS A 29 12.19 -0.12 6.08
CA LYS A 29 12.48 -0.97 7.25
C LYS A 29 12.12 -2.43 6.95
N LYS A 30 13.09 -3.31 7.19
CA LYS A 30 13.00 -4.76 6.90
C LYS A 30 11.81 -5.46 7.57
N ASN A 31 11.27 -4.89 8.65
CA ASN A 31 10.16 -5.45 9.42
C ASN A 31 8.88 -5.63 8.59
N TYR A 32 8.74 -4.95 7.45
CA TYR A 32 7.54 -4.98 6.62
C TYR A 32 7.76 -5.66 5.26
N ASN A 33 8.93 -6.28 5.03
CA ASN A 33 9.30 -6.82 3.72
C ASN A 33 8.54 -8.10 3.35
N ASN A 34 7.94 -8.80 4.31
CA ASN A 34 7.21 -10.05 4.07
C ASN A 34 5.71 -9.93 4.38
N SER A 35 5.19 -8.71 4.45
CA SER A 35 3.78 -8.43 4.74
C SER A 35 3.15 -7.73 3.55
N ASN A 36 1.86 -7.96 3.32
CA ASN A 36 1.08 -7.11 2.42
C ASN A 36 1.01 -5.70 2.99
N ARG A 37 0.96 -4.69 2.13
CA ARG A 37 1.04 -3.28 2.55
C ARG A 37 -0.11 -2.48 1.97
N ILE A 38 -0.79 -1.75 2.85
CA ILE A 38 -1.83 -0.79 2.48
C ILE A 38 -1.32 0.60 2.84
N VAL A 39 -1.36 1.53 1.89
CA VAL A 39 -0.98 2.93 2.12
C VAL A 39 -2.17 3.83 1.90
N ASP A 40 -2.66 4.47 2.95
CA ASP A 40 -3.77 5.42 2.87
C ASP A 40 -3.26 6.85 2.67
N LEU A 41 -3.56 7.39 1.49
CA LEU A 41 -3.23 8.75 1.07
C LEU A 41 -4.44 9.69 1.06
N SER A 42 -5.60 9.25 1.58
CA SER A 42 -6.85 10.01 1.55
C SER A 42 -6.72 11.40 2.19
N ASN A 43 -5.81 11.56 3.15
CA ASN A 43 -5.59 12.82 3.87
C ASN A 43 -4.52 13.74 3.26
N VAL A 44 -3.80 13.30 2.22
CA VAL A 44 -2.68 14.04 1.61
C VAL A 44 -2.87 14.22 0.10
N ILE A 45 -1.93 14.91 -0.56
CA ILE A 45 -1.88 15.02 -2.03
C ILE A 45 -1.08 13.81 -2.55
N PRO A 46 -1.70 12.85 -3.26
CA PRO A 46 -1.05 11.58 -3.60
C PRO A 46 0.19 11.72 -4.48
N ASP A 47 0.22 12.68 -5.41
CA ASP A 47 1.28 12.81 -6.41
C ASP A 47 2.70 12.87 -5.81
N GLN A 48 2.85 13.52 -4.65
CA GLN A 48 4.14 13.63 -3.97
C GLN A 48 4.65 12.28 -3.42
N PHE A 49 3.72 11.38 -3.10
CA PHE A 49 4.02 10.06 -2.52
C PHE A 49 4.09 8.97 -3.59
N LEU A 50 3.30 9.11 -4.68
CA LEU A 50 3.25 8.13 -5.77
C LEU A 50 4.63 7.80 -6.35
N ILE A 51 5.49 8.81 -6.56
CA ILE A 51 6.85 8.60 -7.09
C ILE A 51 7.66 7.64 -6.21
N ILE A 52 7.52 7.77 -4.89
CA ILE A 52 8.20 6.91 -3.92
C ILE A 52 7.56 5.52 -3.92
N LEU A 53 6.23 5.46 -3.92
CA LEU A 53 5.47 4.21 -3.84
C LEU A 53 5.78 3.26 -5.02
N LYS A 54 5.99 3.80 -6.23
CA LYS A 54 6.42 3.02 -7.40
C LYS A 54 7.72 2.21 -7.17
N THR A 55 8.57 2.62 -6.23
CA THR A 55 9.80 1.87 -5.91
C THR A 55 9.59 0.67 -4.97
N PHE A 56 8.38 0.52 -4.41
CA PHE A 56 8.05 -0.51 -3.40
C PHE A 56 6.94 -1.48 -3.85
N THR A 57 6.35 -1.29 -5.03
CA THR A 57 5.16 -2.01 -5.49
C THR A 57 5.40 -3.47 -5.85
N ASN A 58 6.64 -3.86 -6.18
CA ASN A 58 6.97 -5.23 -6.60
C ASN A 58 8.02 -5.88 -5.68
N GLN A 59 7.72 -5.99 -4.39
CA GLN A 59 8.64 -6.63 -3.44
C GLN A 59 8.06 -7.93 -2.90
N ASN A 60 8.82 -9.02 -3.04
CA ASN A 60 8.65 -10.29 -2.33
C ASN A 60 7.29 -11.00 -2.50
N ASN A 61 6.66 -10.87 -3.67
CA ASN A 61 5.37 -11.52 -3.96
C ASN A 61 4.26 -11.13 -2.95
N LYS A 62 4.32 -9.91 -2.42
CA LYS A 62 3.34 -9.34 -1.51
C LYS A 62 2.56 -8.22 -2.17
N SER A 63 1.27 -8.15 -1.87
CA SER A 63 0.38 -7.12 -2.35
C SER A 63 0.78 -5.76 -1.80
N PHE A 64 0.76 -4.76 -2.68
CA PHE A 64 0.97 -3.37 -2.33
C PHE A 64 -0.20 -2.55 -2.86
N VAL A 65 -1.06 -2.05 -1.97
CA VAL A 65 -2.31 -1.35 -2.33
C VAL A 65 -2.30 0.07 -1.79
N ILE A 66 -2.77 1.01 -2.61
CA ILE A 66 -2.80 2.44 -2.29
C ILE A 66 -4.26 2.90 -2.23
N VAL A 67 -4.66 3.48 -1.10
CA VAL A 67 -6.01 3.97 -0.86
C VAL A 67 -6.07 5.48 -1.15
N THR A 68 -6.86 5.86 -2.14
CA THR A 68 -7.09 7.27 -2.48
C THR A 68 -8.28 7.43 -3.44
N LYS A 69 -9.01 8.53 -3.29
CA LYS A 69 -10.08 8.98 -4.21
C LYS A 69 -9.67 10.17 -5.08
N LYS A 70 -8.42 10.62 -4.96
CA LYS A 70 -7.95 11.90 -5.53
C LYS A 70 -7.20 11.75 -6.85
N ILE A 71 -6.98 10.52 -7.31
CA ILE A 71 -6.29 10.21 -8.56
C ILE A 71 -7.04 9.11 -9.28
N ASP A 72 -6.96 9.10 -10.61
CA ASP A 72 -7.57 8.07 -11.44
C ASP A 72 -6.87 6.73 -11.24
N TYR A 73 -7.68 5.67 -11.21
CA TYR A 73 -7.29 4.30 -10.84
C TYR A 73 -6.33 3.62 -11.83
N ASP A 74 -6.17 4.18 -13.03
CA ASP A 74 -5.39 3.57 -14.13
C ASP A 74 -3.97 4.17 -14.27
N ARG A 75 -3.51 4.91 -13.25
CA ARG A 75 -2.16 5.47 -13.27
C ARG A 75 -1.12 4.43 -12.86
N ASP A 76 -0.22 4.15 -13.80
CA ASP A 76 1.12 3.59 -13.57
C ASP A 76 1.19 2.16 -13.01
N ASN A 77 0.25 1.28 -13.36
CA ASN A 77 0.21 -0.11 -12.89
C ASN A 77 0.26 -0.24 -11.36
N LEU A 78 -0.35 0.72 -10.66
CA LEU A 78 -0.47 0.72 -9.21
C LEU A 78 -1.83 0.14 -8.81
N ASN A 79 -1.86 -0.68 -7.76
CA ASN A 79 -3.12 -1.15 -7.19
C ASN A 79 -3.77 0.00 -6.40
N LEU A 80 -4.63 0.76 -7.07
CA LEU A 80 -5.31 1.93 -6.52
C LEU A 80 -6.76 1.58 -6.19
N VAL A 81 -7.19 1.89 -4.97
CA VAL A 81 -8.59 1.66 -4.54
C VAL A 81 -9.14 2.85 -3.75
N PRO A 82 -10.46 3.09 -3.77
CA PRO A 82 -11.05 4.23 -3.07
C PRO A 82 -11.08 4.12 -1.54
N THR A 83 -11.10 2.91 -0.98
CA THR A 83 -11.29 2.68 0.46
C THR A 83 -10.35 1.63 1.05
N ILE A 84 -10.16 1.69 2.37
CA ILE A 84 -9.37 0.69 3.11
C ILE A 84 -10.03 -0.69 3.02
N GLN A 85 -11.37 -0.76 3.00
CA GLN A 85 -12.08 -2.04 2.89
C GLN A 85 -11.76 -2.71 1.55
N GLU A 86 -11.85 -1.98 0.44
CA GLU A 86 -11.48 -2.53 -0.88
C GLU A 86 -10.01 -2.94 -0.94
N ALA A 87 -9.11 -2.24 -0.22
CA ALA A 87 -7.71 -2.65 -0.15
C ALA A 87 -7.52 -3.97 0.59
N ILE A 88 -8.30 -4.21 1.65
CA ILE A 88 -8.30 -5.49 2.37
C ILE A 88 -8.86 -6.58 1.46
N ASP A 89 -10.01 -6.33 0.83
CA ASP A 89 -10.67 -7.29 -0.07
C ASP A 89 -9.76 -7.67 -1.25
N PHE A 90 -9.03 -6.69 -1.81
CA PHE A 90 -8.04 -6.92 -2.88
C PHE A 90 -6.89 -7.83 -2.42
N ILE A 91 -6.33 -7.57 -1.23
CA ILE A 91 -5.25 -8.37 -0.67
C ILE A 91 -5.73 -9.80 -0.40
N ASP A 92 -6.92 -9.95 0.18
CA ASP A 92 -7.49 -11.25 0.48
C ASP A 92 -7.72 -12.06 -0.81
N LEU A 93 -8.20 -11.42 -1.88
CA LEU A 93 -8.36 -12.05 -3.18
C LEU A 93 -7.01 -12.48 -3.80
N GLU A 94 -6.02 -11.59 -3.81
CA GLU A 94 -4.70 -11.93 -4.35
C GLU A 94 -3.97 -13.03 -3.55
N GLU A 95 -4.12 -13.07 -2.21
CA GLU A 95 -3.56 -14.16 -1.40
C GLU A 95 -4.25 -15.49 -1.73
N MET A 96 -5.58 -15.52 -1.89
CA MET A 96 -6.29 -16.73 -2.32
C MET A 96 -5.83 -17.21 -3.70
N GLU A 97 -5.64 -16.30 -4.66
CA GLU A 97 -5.13 -16.63 -5.99
C GLU A 97 -3.69 -17.15 -5.93
N ARG A 98 -2.84 -16.58 -5.07
CA ARG A 98 -1.47 -17.07 -4.84
C ARG A 98 -1.49 -18.47 -4.22
N ASP A 99 -2.38 -18.74 -3.28
CA ASP A 99 -2.51 -20.05 -2.65
C ASP A 99 -2.94 -21.12 -3.66
N ILE A 100 -3.91 -20.80 -4.55
CA ILE A 100 -4.36 -21.71 -5.62
C ILE A 100 -3.24 -21.98 -6.63
N ASN A 101 -2.51 -20.94 -7.04
CA ASN A 101 -1.44 -21.06 -8.02
C ASN A 101 -0.12 -21.60 -7.44
N SER A 102 0.00 -21.69 -6.12
CA SER A 102 1.16 -22.28 -5.42
C SER A 102 1.02 -23.80 -5.22
N LEU A 103 -0.09 -24.40 -5.65
CA LEU A 103 -0.35 -25.85 -5.69
C LEU A 103 0.02 -26.45 -7.05
#